data_AF-A0A8H3HA61-F1
#
_entry.id   AF-A0A8H3HA61-F1
#
_cell.length_a   1.000
_cell.length_b   1.000
_cell.length_c   1.000
_cell.angle_alpha   90.00
_cell.angle_beta   90.00
_cell.angle_gamma   90.00
#
_symmetry.space_group_name_H-M   'P 1'
#
loop_
_entity.id
_entity.type
_entity.pdbx_description
1 polymer ?
#
loop_
_entity_poly.entity_id
_entity_poly.type
_entity_poly.pdbx_seq_one_letter_code
_entity_poly.pdbx_strand_id
1 'polypeptide(L)'
;MRMLNQDDESEENTESEKEALDDLAIELELADEDEPVKYKIGEALFHISLERAQALIQKDQESIEAEINGLQGKIDQCQQEMKDLKVTLYAKFGKQINLD
;
A
#
# COMPACT_ATOMS: atom_id res chain seq x y z
N MET A 1 9.24 18.37 6.99
CA MET A 1 10.11 17.17 7.06
C MET A 1 9.48 15.98 7.78
N ARG A 2 8.48 16.16 8.67
CA ARG A 2 7.84 15.03 9.37
C ARG A 2 6.72 14.31 8.61
N MET A 3 6.08 14.97 7.63
CA MET A 3 5.00 14.39 6.82
C MET A 3 5.52 13.50 5.68
N LEU A 4 6.58 13.91 4.97
CA LEU A 4 7.18 13.11 3.88
C LEU A 4 7.62 11.72 4.38
N ASN A 5 8.29 11.66 5.53
CA ASN A 5 8.69 10.37 6.12
C ASN A 5 7.50 9.47 6.51
N GLN A 6 6.33 10.03 6.81
CA GLN A 6 5.16 9.22 7.18
C GLN A 6 4.47 8.62 5.96
N ASP A 7 4.46 9.33 4.84
CA ASP A 7 3.92 8.84 3.58
C ASP A 7 4.84 7.73 3.02
N ASP A 8 6.16 7.96 3.00
CA ASP A 8 7.17 6.97 2.58
C ASP A 8 7.13 5.69 3.46
N GLU A 9 7.07 5.83 4.80
CA GLU A 9 6.95 4.69 5.73
C GLU A 9 5.63 3.91 5.54
N SER A 10 4.55 4.59 5.11
CA SER A 10 3.27 3.94 4.86
C SER A 10 3.26 3.16 3.55
N GLU A 11 3.91 3.69 2.50
CA GLU A 11 4.09 3.01 1.23
C GLU A 11 4.99 1.78 1.38
N GLU A 12 6.14 1.91 2.05
CA GLU A 12 7.05 0.78 2.32
C GLU A 12 6.36 -0.37 3.10
N ASN A 13 5.55 -0.04 4.13
CA ASN A 13 4.80 -1.07 4.85
C ASN A 13 3.77 -1.76 3.96
N THR A 14 3.07 -0.99 3.12
CA THR A 14 2.03 -1.52 2.23
C THR A 14 2.63 -2.40 1.14
N GLU A 15 3.81 -2.05 0.62
CA GLU A 15 4.58 -2.90 -0.30
C GLU A 15 5.04 -4.19 0.37
N SER A 16 5.54 -4.13 1.60
CA SER A 16 5.94 -5.32 2.35
C SER A 16 4.76 -6.25 2.64
N GLU A 17 3.58 -5.71 2.96
CA GLU A 17 2.36 -6.50 3.14
C GLU A 17 1.93 -7.17 1.83
N LYS A 18 2.05 -6.47 0.69
CA LYS A 18 1.78 -7.04 -0.63
C LYS A 18 2.71 -8.22 -0.93
N GLU A 19 4.02 -8.07 -0.73
CA GLU A 19 4.99 -9.16 -0.95
C GLU A 19 4.66 -10.38 -0.08
N ALA A 20 4.29 -10.16 1.18
CA ALA A 20 3.90 -11.25 2.08
C ALA A 20 2.63 -11.98 1.60
N LEU A 21 1.65 -11.27 1.02
CA LEU A 21 0.47 -11.89 0.43
C LEU A 21 0.81 -12.64 -0.88
N ASP A 22 1.70 -12.10 -1.70
CA ASP A 22 2.14 -12.74 -2.96
C ASP A 22 2.86 -14.06 -2.67
N ASP A 23 3.78 -14.07 -1.69
CA ASP A 23 4.46 -15.27 -1.24
C ASP A 23 3.46 -16.31 -0.70
N LEU A 24 2.50 -15.87 0.14
CA LEU A 24 1.47 -16.74 0.69
C LEU A 24 0.54 -17.31 -0.40
N ALA A 25 0.22 -16.52 -1.43
CA ALA A 25 -0.58 -16.97 -2.56
C ALA A 25 0.12 -18.12 -3.30
N ILE A 26 1.42 -17.98 -3.58
CA ILE A 26 2.24 -19.02 -4.21
C ILE A 26 2.28 -20.29 -3.36
N GLU A 27 2.42 -20.16 -2.04
CA GLU A 27 2.38 -21.30 -1.14
C GLU A 27 1.02 -22.03 -1.16
N LEU A 28 -0.09 -21.28 -1.23
CA LEU A 28 -1.42 -21.88 -1.34
C LEU A 28 -1.67 -22.55 -2.69
N GLU A 29 -1.09 -22.07 -3.79
CA GLU A 29 -1.20 -22.74 -5.09
C GLU A 29 -0.52 -24.12 -5.10
N LEU A 30 0.46 -24.34 -4.23
CA LEU A 30 1.18 -25.60 -4.08
C LEU A 30 0.54 -26.54 -3.03
N ALA A 31 -0.50 -26.09 -2.33
CA ALA A 31 -1.18 -26.87 -1.31
C ALA A 31 -2.11 -27.93 -1.93
N ASP A 32 -2.33 -29.02 -1.21
CA ASP A 32 -3.26 -30.07 -1.63
C ASP A 32 -4.71 -29.56 -1.51
N GLU A 33 -5.51 -29.74 -2.58
CA GLU A 33 -6.90 -29.30 -2.65
C GLU A 33 -7.79 -29.99 -1.59
N ASP A 34 -7.41 -31.20 -1.16
CA ASP A 34 -8.13 -32.00 -0.18
C ASP A 34 -7.80 -31.63 1.29
N GLU A 35 -6.78 -30.80 1.53
CA GLU A 35 -6.38 -30.38 2.88
C GLU A 35 -6.93 -28.99 3.27
N PRO A 36 -7.60 -28.87 4.44
CA PRO A 36 -8.10 -27.57 4.88
C PRO A 36 -6.99 -26.66 5.42
N VAL A 37 -7.05 -25.38 5.05
CA VAL A 37 -6.09 -24.35 5.44
C VAL A 37 -6.48 -23.72 6.78
N LYS A 38 -5.49 -23.42 7.63
CA LYS A 38 -5.71 -22.70 8.89
C LYS A 38 -5.73 -21.19 8.65
N TYR A 39 -6.87 -20.57 8.90
CA TYR A 39 -7.07 -19.12 8.80
C TYR A 39 -7.21 -18.50 10.20
N LYS A 40 -6.46 -17.42 10.46
CA LYS A 40 -6.42 -16.76 11.76
C LYS A 40 -7.30 -15.51 11.77
N ILE A 41 -8.21 -15.41 12.73
CA ILE A 41 -9.01 -14.20 13.00
C ILE A 41 -8.81 -13.82 14.47
N GLY A 42 -8.12 -12.69 14.72
CA GLY A 42 -7.72 -12.30 16.06
C GLY A 42 -6.78 -13.33 16.68
N GLU A 43 -7.20 -13.99 17.76
CA GLU A 43 -6.46 -15.06 18.43
C GLU A 43 -6.96 -16.47 18.09
N ALA A 44 -8.03 -16.59 17.29
CA ALA A 44 -8.63 -17.87 16.93
C ALA A 44 -8.15 -18.38 15.57
N LEU A 45 -8.02 -19.71 15.43
CA LEU A 45 -7.67 -20.41 14.20
C LEU A 45 -8.86 -21.23 13.72
N PHE A 46 -9.23 -21.07 12.45
CA PHE A 46 -10.33 -21.75 11.78
C PHE A 46 -9.79 -22.58 10.62
N HIS A 47 -10.42 -23.72 10.35
CA HIS A 47 -10.14 -24.47 9.13
C HIS A 47 -11.09 -24.01 8.04
N ILE A 48 -10.54 -23.57 6.91
CA ILE A 48 -11.29 -23.16 5.72
C ILE A 48 -10.83 -23.99 4.53
N SER A 49 -11.67 -24.09 3.49
CA SER A 49 -11.25 -24.74 2.24
C SER A 49 -10.15 -23.94 1.56
N LEU A 50 -9.31 -24.63 0.78
CA LEU A 50 -8.24 -24.01 0.00
C LEU A 50 -8.80 -22.94 -0.95
N GLU A 51 -9.87 -23.25 -1.69
CA GLU A 51 -10.56 -22.30 -2.56
C GLU A 51 -11.00 -21.03 -1.82
N ARG A 52 -11.48 -21.17 -0.58
CA ARG A 52 -11.92 -20.03 0.23
C ARG A 52 -10.72 -19.20 0.69
N ALA A 53 -9.61 -19.85 1.04
CA ALA A 53 -8.37 -19.17 1.40
C ALA A 53 -7.81 -18.35 0.22
N GLN A 54 -7.74 -18.96 -0.97
CA GLN A 54 -7.30 -18.29 -2.20
C GLN A 54 -8.19 -17.08 -2.53
N ALA A 55 -9.52 -17.22 -2.44
CA ALA A 55 -10.44 -16.10 -2.69
C ALA A 55 -10.31 -14.96 -1.67
N LEU A 56 -9.91 -15.25 -0.43
CA LEU A 56 -9.64 -14.23 0.58
C LEU A 56 -8.33 -13.50 0.28
N ILE A 57 -7.25 -14.24 -0.02
CA ILE A 57 -5.96 -13.64 -0.37
C ILE A 57 -6.08 -12.75 -1.61
N GLN A 58 -6.76 -13.22 -2.66
CA GLN A 58 -6.96 -12.42 -3.87
C GLN A 58 -7.66 -11.09 -3.55
N LYS A 59 -8.71 -11.13 -2.71
CA LYS A 59 -9.43 -9.92 -2.30
C LYS A 59 -8.53 -8.98 -1.49
N ASP A 60 -7.69 -9.52 -0.63
CA ASP A 60 -6.77 -8.73 0.18
C ASP A 60 -5.69 -8.09 -0.70
N GLN A 61 -5.13 -8.81 -1.68
CA GLN A 61 -4.22 -8.28 -2.70
C GLN A 61 -4.85 -7.12 -3.49
N GLU A 62 -6.08 -7.31 -3.98
CA GLU A 62 -6.83 -6.25 -4.70
C GLU A 62 -7.06 -5.01 -3.83
N SER A 63 -7.34 -5.20 -2.53
CA SER A 63 -7.53 -4.10 -1.59
C SER A 63 -6.22 -3.33 -1.36
N ILE A 64 -5.11 -4.04 -1.15
CA ILE A 64 -3.79 -3.43 -0.96
C ILE A 64 -3.35 -2.69 -2.22
N GLU A 65 -3.54 -3.27 -3.41
CA GLU A 65 -3.21 -2.60 -4.67
C GLU A 65 -4.02 -1.31 -4.86
N ALA A 66 -5.30 -1.31 -4.48
CA ALA A 66 -6.11 -0.09 -4.50
C ALA A 66 -5.59 0.98 -3.53
N GLU A 67 -5.11 0.57 -2.34
CA GLU A 67 -4.52 1.47 -1.36
C GLU A 67 -3.20 2.09 -1.83
N ILE A 68 -2.29 1.27 -2.39
CA ILE A 68 -1.02 1.74 -2.98
C ILE A 68 -1.30 2.79 -4.05
N ASN A 69 -2.20 2.49 -4.99
CA ASN A 69 -2.57 3.43 -6.05
C ASN A 69 -3.17 4.74 -5.49
N GLY A 70 -3.92 4.64 -4.39
CA GLY A 70 -4.47 5.80 -3.69
C GLY A 70 -3.40 6.65 -3.00
N LEU A 71 -2.40 6.04 -2.37
CA LEU A 71 -1.27 6.72 -1.74
C LEU A 71 -0.40 7.42 -2.79
N GLN A 72 -0.04 6.72 -3.86
CA GLN A 72 0.73 7.28 -4.96
C GLN A 72 0.05 8.52 -5.57
N GLY A 73 -1.28 8.46 -5.75
CA GLY A 73 -2.06 9.59 -6.23
C GLY A 73 -2.03 10.80 -5.28
N LYS A 74 -2.03 10.59 -3.96
CA LYS A 74 -1.88 11.67 -2.97
C LYS A 74 -0.47 12.27 -2.99
N ILE A 75 0.56 11.44 -3.13
CA ILE A 75 1.94 11.93 -3.26
C ILE A 75 2.07 12.82 -4.49
N ASP A 76 1.58 12.36 -5.63
CA ASP A 76 1.63 13.11 -6.89
C ASP A 76 0.89 14.45 -6.77
N GLN A 77 -0.30 14.45 -6.14
CA GLN A 77 -1.06 15.66 -5.88
C GLN A 77 -0.27 16.63 -4.98
N CYS A 78 0.28 16.14 -3.88
CA CYS A 78 1.06 16.96 -2.94
C CYS A 78 2.28 17.59 -3.61
N GLN A 79 3.00 16.81 -4.43
CA GLN A 79 4.13 17.32 -5.20
C GLN A 79 3.72 18.38 -6.22
N GLN A 80 2.57 18.21 -6.88
CA GLN A 80 2.04 19.18 -7.82
C GLN A 80 1.64 20.49 -7.12
N GLU A 81 0.90 20.40 -6.01
CA GLU A 81 0.53 21.55 -5.20
C GLU A 81 1.77 22.31 -4.69
N MET A 82 2.83 21.59 -4.31
CA MET A 82 4.09 22.19 -3.89
C MET A 82 4.80 22.94 -5.03
N LYS A 83 4.78 22.39 -6.26
CA LYS A 83 5.31 23.08 -7.46
C LYS A 83 4.53 24.35 -7.76
N ASP A 84 3.21 24.28 -7.76
CA ASP A 84 2.34 25.42 -8.05
C ASP A 84 2.46 26.52 -6.99
N LEU A 85 2.63 26.12 -5.72
CA LEU A 85 2.88 27.04 -4.64
C LEU A 85 4.26 27.72 -4.78
N LYS A 86 5.32 26.99 -5.14
CA LYS A 86 6.65 27.57 -5.43
C LYS A 86 6.55 28.62 -6.54
N VAL A 87 5.86 28.33 -7.64
CA VAL A 87 5.65 29.28 -8.75
C VAL A 87 4.93 30.53 -8.26
N THR A 88 3.86 30.35 -7.47
CA THR A 88 3.06 31.45 -6.92
C THR A 88 3.90 32.36 -6.02
N LEU A 89 4.73 31.77 -5.15
CA LEU A 89 5.60 32.51 -4.24
C LEU A 89 6.70 33.25 -4.99
N TYR A 90 7.35 32.62 -5.98
CA TYR A 90 8.35 33.29 -6.81
C TYR A 90 7.74 34.43 -7.64
N ALA A 91 6.52 34.27 -8.16
CA ALA A 91 5.83 35.35 -8.86
C ALA A 91 5.53 36.56 -7.94
N LYS A 92 5.23 36.32 -6.66
CA LYS A 92 4.85 37.37 -5.70
C LYS A 92 6.05 38.04 -5.04
N PHE A 93 7.10 37.29 -4.71
CA PHE A 93 8.24 37.77 -3.92
C PHE A 93 9.56 37.84 -4.72
N GLY A 94 9.60 37.23 -5.91
CA GLY A 94 10.76 37.30 -6.82
C GLY A 94 12.05 36.81 -6.16
N LYS A 95 13.13 37.58 -6.33
CA LYS A 95 14.47 37.26 -5.79
C LYS A 95 14.62 37.54 -4.28
N GLN A 96 13.55 37.99 -3.60
CA GLN A 96 13.61 38.29 -2.16
C GLN A 96 13.53 37.02 -1.29
N ILE A 97 13.21 35.87 -1.89
CA ILE A 97 13.13 34.57 -1.23
C ILE A 97 13.91 33.52 -2.03
N ASN A 98 14.38 32.46 -1.35
CA ASN A 98 14.96 31.28 -1.98
C ASN A 98 14.17 30.04 -1.48
N LEU A 99 13.65 29.25 -2.43
CA LEU A 99 12.78 28.09 -2.19
C LEU A 99 13.32 26.79 -2.82
N ASP A 100 14.60 26.79 -3.24
CA ASP A 100 15.30 25.57 -3.66
C ASP A 100 15.65 24.67 -2.47
#